data_AF-A0AAW6BPB9-F1
#
_entry.id   AF-A0AAW6BPB9-F1
#
_cell.length_a   1.000
_cell.length_b   1.000
_cell.length_c   1.000
_cell.angle_alpha   90.00
_cell.angle_beta   90.00
_cell.angle_gamma   90.00
#
_symmetry.space_group_name_H-M   'P 1'
#
loop_
_entity.id
_entity.type
_entity.pdbx_description
1 polymer ?
#
loop_
_entity_poly.entity_id
_entity_poly.type
_entity_poly.pdbx_seq_one_letter_code
_entity_poly.pdbx_strand_id
1 'polypeptide(L)'
;MELFAITDSIIPNRIIKIDLDQSAQERMEDLFTEAKNSFISENDEEISFSVSYNLSPDEFFSIPEFTDDIGIIDAIERPDSVHIWNPEEISVFYFKALFTGIPSNEKKEAEVFFQVFDKRQVINNEKAFLQMLTQPKNRFSVSTRPGFSISDKLNAMLIGDKLIFKSFYMVRRFLDMDGYFTEATREDLESFTQHDIFHMEDTASFMELADSSIKKKVSLISNSGILDTDIDRLQTCAEMINYDLNITVISNTRKIVIPREKKEIKKLLNFLDQGYFNTIITNEPMFTNSKRPSQL
;
A
#
# COMPACT_ATOMS: atom_id res chain seq x y z
N MET A 1 -15.63 13.10 -18.68
CA MET A 1 -14.82 11.87 -18.40
C MET A 1 -15.73 10.65 -18.17
N GLU A 2 -15.28 9.43 -18.44
CA GLU A 2 -16.05 8.18 -18.21
C GLU A 2 -15.80 7.61 -16.80
N LEU A 3 -16.79 6.98 -16.18
CA LEU A 3 -16.66 6.42 -14.83
C LEU A 3 -16.70 4.89 -14.87
N PHE A 4 -15.81 4.27 -14.10
CA PHE A 4 -15.67 2.83 -14.00
C PHE A 4 -15.60 2.37 -12.55
N ALA A 5 -15.87 1.08 -12.34
CA ALA A 5 -15.67 0.40 -11.07
C ALA A 5 -14.79 -0.84 -11.23
N ILE A 6 -13.91 -1.05 -10.25
CA ILE A 6 -13.19 -2.31 -10.05
C ILE A 6 -14.04 -3.18 -9.12
N THR A 7 -14.34 -4.40 -9.54
CA THR A 7 -15.18 -5.34 -8.78
C THR A 7 -14.34 -6.34 -7.99
N ASP A 8 -14.99 -7.12 -7.12
CA ASP A 8 -14.37 -8.27 -6.47
C ASP A 8 -13.98 -9.37 -7.47
N SER A 9 -12.99 -10.20 -7.14
CA SER A 9 -12.49 -11.26 -8.03
C SER A 9 -13.49 -12.39 -8.23
N ILE A 10 -14.53 -12.44 -7.40
CA ILE A 10 -15.67 -13.34 -7.55
C ILE A 10 -16.52 -12.96 -8.79
N ILE A 11 -16.48 -11.69 -9.21
CA ILE A 11 -17.19 -11.21 -10.40
C ILE A 11 -16.32 -11.42 -11.63
N PRO A 12 -16.82 -12.07 -12.70
CA PRO A 12 -16.03 -12.32 -13.92
C PRO A 12 -15.51 -11.05 -14.57
N ASN A 13 -16.36 -10.02 -14.63
CA ASN A 13 -15.99 -8.70 -15.16
C ASN A 13 -15.34 -7.88 -14.05
N ARG A 14 -14.00 -7.87 -14.03
CA ARG A 14 -13.18 -7.14 -13.05
C ARG A 14 -13.31 -5.62 -13.17
N ILE A 15 -13.65 -5.14 -14.37
CA ILE A 15 -13.92 -3.73 -14.67
C ILE A 15 -15.30 -3.62 -15.32
N ILE A 16 -16.07 -2.64 -14.87
CA ILE A 16 -17.37 -2.29 -15.45
C ILE A 16 -17.51 -0.77 -15.59
N LYS A 17 -18.22 -0.32 -16.63
CA LYS A 17 -18.51 1.09 -16.91
C LYS A 17 -19.80 1.49 -16.23
N ILE A 18 -19.80 2.62 -15.53
CA ILE A 18 -21.00 3.21 -14.92
C ILE A 18 -21.52 4.26 -15.88
N ASP A 19 -22.70 4.03 -16.45
CA ASP A 19 -23.33 4.96 -17.38
C ASP A 19 -23.85 6.20 -16.62
N LEU A 20 -23.43 7.39 -17.08
CA LEU A 20 -23.73 8.67 -16.45
C LEU A 20 -24.45 9.56 -17.45
N ASP A 21 -25.48 10.28 -17.00
CA ASP A 21 -26.01 11.39 -17.78
C ASP A 21 -25.02 12.56 -17.82
N GLN A 22 -25.23 13.50 -18.76
CA GLN A 22 -24.34 14.63 -18.96
C GLN A 22 -24.10 15.45 -17.68
N SER A 23 -25.15 15.66 -16.87
CA SER A 23 -25.04 16.48 -15.65
C SER A 23 -24.23 15.79 -14.55
N ALA A 24 -24.37 14.47 -14.43
CA ALA A 24 -23.56 13.66 -13.54
C ALA A 24 -22.11 13.62 -14.03
N GLN A 25 -21.90 13.49 -15.35
CA GLN A 25 -20.58 13.43 -15.95
C GLN A 25 -19.77 14.71 -15.69
N GLU A 26 -20.36 15.89 -15.91
CA GLU A 26 -19.74 17.20 -15.62
C GLU A 26 -19.34 17.29 -14.14
N ARG A 27 -20.23 16.88 -13.22
CA ARG A 27 -19.96 16.90 -11.79
C ARG A 27 -18.84 15.93 -11.38
N MET A 28 -18.77 14.75 -12.01
CA MET A 28 -17.70 13.79 -11.74
C MET A 28 -16.35 14.31 -12.20
N GLU A 29 -16.32 14.99 -13.35
CA GLU A 29 -15.11 15.60 -13.88
C GLU A 29 -14.56 16.69 -12.95
N ASP A 30 -15.44 17.55 -12.42
CA ASP A 30 -15.05 18.56 -11.42
C ASP A 30 -14.47 17.90 -10.16
N LEU A 31 -15.17 16.91 -9.59
CA LEU A 31 -14.76 16.22 -8.36
C LEU A 31 -13.40 15.54 -8.51
N PHE A 32 -13.18 14.81 -9.60
CA PHE A 32 -11.90 14.13 -9.83
C PHE A 32 -10.77 15.11 -10.16
N THR A 33 -11.07 16.23 -10.83
CA THR A 33 -10.08 17.28 -11.09
C THR A 33 -9.63 17.95 -9.80
N GLU A 34 -10.55 18.30 -8.90
CA GLU A 34 -10.24 18.84 -7.57
C GLU A 34 -9.43 17.84 -6.73
N ALA A 35 -9.86 16.57 -6.72
CA ALA A 35 -9.18 15.51 -5.99
C ALA A 35 -7.76 15.26 -6.53
N LYS A 36 -7.56 15.33 -7.86
CA LYS A 36 -6.25 15.24 -8.51
C LYS A 36 -5.33 16.37 -8.05
N ASN A 37 -5.80 17.61 -8.13
CA ASN A 37 -4.99 18.78 -7.75
C ASN A 37 -4.58 18.76 -6.26
N SER A 38 -5.36 18.08 -5.42
CA SER A 38 -5.08 17.93 -3.99
C SER A 38 -4.24 16.68 -3.66
N PHE A 39 -4.06 15.76 -4.61
CA PHE A 39 -3.44 14.46 -4.34
C PHE A 39 -1.92 14.54 -4.24
N ILE A 40 -1.29 15.24 -5.18
CA ILE A 40 0.16 15.46 -5.25
C ILE A 40 0.39 16.96 -5.45
N SER A 41 1.18 17.56 -4.56
CA SER A 41 1.63 18.94 -4.71
C SER A 41 2.94 19.01 -5.49
N GLU A 42 3.25 20.15 -6.11
CA GLU A 42 4.53 20.35 -6.82
C GLU A 42 5.78 20.17 -5.92
N ASN A 43 5.62 20.34 -4.61
CA ASN A 43 6.69 20.16 -3.63
C ASN A 43 6.73 18.76 -3.01
N ASP A 44 5.78 17.88 -3.35
CA ASP A 44 5.77 16.53 -2.79
C ASP A 44 6.95 15.73 -3.36
N GLU A 45 7.63 14.97 -2.51
CA GLU A 45 8.77 14.14 -2.89
C GLU A 45 8.31 12.74 -3.32
N GLU A 46 8.79 12.29 -4.49
CA GLU A 46 8.56 10.95 -4.97
C GLU A 46 9.52 9.95 -4.33
N ILE A 47 8.98 8.89 -3.74
CA ILE A 47 9.72 7.82 -3.06
C ILE A 47 9.44 6.49 -3.75
N SER A 48 10.48 5.75 -4.17
CA SER A 48 10.28 4.37 -4.65
C SER A 48 9.64 3.52 -3.56
N PHE A 49 8.61 2.76 -3.91
CA PHE A 49 7.84 2.00 -2.93
C PHE A 49 8.71 0.99 -2.17
N SER A 50 8.58 1.04 -0.86
CA SER A 50 9.16 0.05 0.04
C SER A 50 8.18 -0.22 1.17
N VAL A 51 7.88 -1.50 1.40
CA VAL A 51 6.93 -1.98 2.42
C VAL A 51 7.32 -1.56 3.85
N SER A 52 8.60 -1.23 4.07
CA SER A 52 9.14 -0.77 5.35
C SER A 52 9.20 0.74 5.52
N TYR A 53 9.03 1.50 4.46
CA TYR A 53 9.05 2.95 4.53
C TYR A 53 7.66 3.47 4.91
N ASN A 54 7.64 4.51 5.73
CA ASN A 54 6.42 5.26 6.05
C ASN A 54 6.61 6.65 5.48
N LEU A 55 5.67 7.06 4.62
CA LEU A 55 5.69 8.38 3.99
C LEU A 55 5.47 9.47 5.03
N SER A 56 6.21 10.56 4.85
CA SER A 56 5.90 11.86 5.43
C SER A 56 4.70 12.49 4.69
N PRO A 57 4.04 13.52 5.27
CA PRO A 57 2.87 14.14 4.64
C PRO A 57 3.11 14.67 3.21
N ASP A 58 4.33 15.14 2.96
CA ASP A 58 4.78 15.73 1.69
C ASP A 58 5.51 14.70 0.81
N GLU A 59 5.30 13.39 1.03
CA GLU A 59 5.89 12.32 0.23
C GLU A 59 4.79 11.44 -0.40
N PHE A 60 5.10 10.82 -1.54
CA PHE A 60 4.27 9.76 -2.12
C PHE A 60 5.11 8.60 -2.64
N PHE A 61 4.51 7.41 -2.69
CA PHE A 61 5.16 6.24 -3.27
C PHE A 61 4.98 6.17 -4.77
N SER A 62 5.99 5.65 -5.47
CA SER A 62 5.91 5.22 -6.85
C SER A 62 6.39 3.78 -7.04
N ILE A 63 5.72 3.08 -7.94
CA ILE A 63 6.13 1.78 -8.49
C ILE A 63 6.23 1.97 -10.01
N PRO A 64 7.44 1.99 -10.59
CA PRO A 64 7.59 1.94 -12.04
C PRO A 64 7.22 0.55 -12.57
N GLU A 65 6.86 0.45 -13.86
CA GLU A 65 6.55 -0.82 -14.53
C GLU A 65 5.49 -1.65 -13.76
N PHE A 66 4.46 -0.97 -13.27
CA PHE A 66 3.31 -1.59 -12.65
C PHE A 66 2.54 -2.44 -13.66
N THR A 67 2.25 -3.69 -13.29
CA THR A 67 1.53 -4.62 -14.16
C THR A 67 0.02 -4.37 -14.07
N ASP A 68 -0.58 -3.91 -15.17
CA ASP A 68 -2.03 -3.73 -15.28
C ASP A 68 -2.73 -5.06 -15.64
N ASP A 69 -2.85 -5.95 -14.66
CA ASP A 69 -3.39 -7.31 -14.85
C ASP A 69 -4.88 -7.35 -15.23
N ILE A 70 -5.63 -6.30 -14.92
CA ILE A 70 -7.08 -6.26 -15.11
C ILE A 70 -7.51 -5.36 -16.27
N GLY A 71 -6.58 -4.70 -16.98
CA GLY A 71 -6.83 -3.89 -18.16
C GLY A 71 -7.46 -2.52 -17.86
N ILE A 72 -7.01 -1.84 -16.81
CA ILE A 72 -7.45 -0.50 -16.43
C ILE A 72 -7.17 0.52 -17.53
N ILE A 73 -5.97 0.52 -18.10
CA ILE A 73 -5.58 1.48 -19.14
C ILE A 73 -6.44 1.25 -20.39
N ASP A 74 -6.62 -0.01 -20.79
CA ASP A 74 -7.48 -0.37 -21.92
C ASP A 74 -8.92 0.10 -21.72
N ALA A 75 -9.45 0.07 -20.49
CA ALA A 75 -10.78 0.58 -20.16
C ALA A 75 -10.91 2.10 -20.38
N ILE A 76 -9.86 2.87 -20.10
CA ILE A 76 -9.82 4.32 -20.36
C ILE A 76 -9.66 4.62 -21.85
N GLU A 77 -8.83 3.86 -22.56
CA GLU A 77 -8.57 4.04 -23.99
C GLU A 77 -9.76 3.62 -24.87
N ARG A 78 -10.50 2.58 -24.45
CA ARG A 78 -11.59 1.96 -25.21
C ARG A 78 -12.83 1.80 -24.33
N PRO A 79 -13.43 2.90 -23.85
CA PRO A 79 -14.55 2.87 -22.91
C PRO A 79 -15.76 2.09 -23.44
N ASP A 80 -15.99 2.13 -24.76
CA ASP A 80 -17.12 1.45 -25.41
C ASP A 80 -17.00 -0.08 -25.44
N SER A 81 -15.79 -0.61 -25.19
CA SER A 81 -15.55 -2.05 -25.11
C SER A 81 -15.82 -2.63 -23.71
N VAL A 82 -16.01 -1.76 -22.72
CA VAL A 82 -16.21 -2.15 -21.32
C VAL A 82 -17.70 -2.42 -21.06
N HIS A 83 -17.98 -3.50 -20.34
CA HIS A 83 -19.34 -3.88 -19.98
C HIS A 83 -20.02 -2.81 -19.11
N ILE A 84 -21.20 -2.34 -19.52
CA ILE A 84 -21.99 -1.36 -18.78
C ILE A 84 -22.61 -2.03 -17.57
N TRP A 85 -22.48 -1.40 -16.40
CA TRP A 85 -22.99 -1.90 -15.14
C TRP A 85 -24.53 -2.00 -15.14
N ASN A 86 -25.03 -3.20 -14.87
CA ASN A 86 -26.43 -3.45 -14.53
C ASN A 86 -26.58 -3.72 -13.02
N PRO A 87 -27.28 -2.85 -12.25
CA PRO A 87 -27.51 -3.04 -10.83
C PRO A 87 -28.30 -4.32 -10.46
N GLU A 88 -29.08 -4.87 -11.39
CA GLU A 88 -29.82 -6.12 -11.18
C GLU A 88 -28.92 -7.36 -11.26
N GLU A 89 -27.80 -7.27 -11.97
CA GLU A 89 -26.85 -8.38 -12.16
C GLU A 89 -25.69 -8.32 -11.16
N ILE A 90 -25.13 -7.12 -10.94
CA ILE A 90 -23.98 -6.92 -10.07
C ILE A 90 -24.33 -5.89 -9.01
N SER A 91 -24.38 -6.34 -7.75
CA SER A 91 -24.60 -5.43 -6.63
C SER A 91 -23.41 -4.48 -6.45
N VAL A 92 -23.70 -3.20 -6.18
CA VAL A 92 -22.71 -2.17 -5.82
C VAL A 92 -21.82 -2.57 -4.63
N PHE A 93 -22.28 -3.51 -3.77
CA PHE A 93 -21.49 -4.03 -2.65
C PHE A 93 -20.25 -4.84 -3.08
N TYR A 94 -20.15 -5.21 -4.35
CA TYR A 94 -18.97 -5.86 -4.93
C TYR A 94 -17.93 -4.86 -5.45
N PHE A 95 -18.21 -3.55 -5.42
CA PHE A 95 -17.26 -2.55 -5.86
C PHE A 95 -16.15 -2.40 -4.81
N LYS A 96 -14.90 -2.45 -5.28
CA LYS A 96 -13.70 -2.24 -4.46
C LYS A 96 -13.14 -0.82 -4.63
N ALA A 97 -13.23 -0.28 -5.83
CA ALA A 97 -12.82 1.07 -6.16
C ALA A 97 -13.62 1.62 -7.34
N LEU A 98 -13.65 2.95 -7.43
CA LEU A 98 -14.08 3.69 -8.60
C LEU A 98 -12.86 4.32 -9.26
N PHE A 99 -12.89 4.44 -10.58
CA PHE A 99 -11.84 5.13 -11.30
C PHE A 99 -12.37 5.84 -12.53
N THR A 100 -11.62 6.86 -12.93
CA THR A 100 -11.80 7.60 -14.18
C THR A 100 -10.41 7.96 -14.72
N GLY A 101 -10.33 8.50 -15.91
CA GLY A 101 -9.04 8.80 -16.51
C GLY A 101 -9.10 9.69 -17.74
N ILE A 102 -7.91 10.09 -18.17
CA ILE A 102 -7.65 10.80 -19.42
C ILE A 102 -6.92 9.82 -20.33
N PRO A 103 -7.47 9.48 -21.51
CA PRO A 103 -6.78 8.60 -22.44
C PRO A 103 -5.49 9.26 -22.93
N SER A 104 -4.56 8.42 -23.38
CA SER A 104 -3.31 8.86 -23.96
C SER A 104 -3.54 9.72 -25.21
N ASN A 105 -2.56 10.57 -25.49
CA ASN A 105 -2.49 11.35 -26.72
C ASN A 105 -1.04 11.40 -27.20
N GLU A 106 -0.79 12.06 -28.32
CA GLU A 106 0.56 12.14 -28.93
C GLU A 106 1.66 12.67 -27.99
N LYS A 107 1.32 13.35 -26.89
CA LYS A 107 2.26 14.01 -25.98
C LYS A 107 2.23 13.50 -24.54
N LYS A 108 1.20 12.74 -24.15
CA LYS A 108 1.00 12.31 -22.77
C LYS A 108 0.46 10.89 -22.72
N GLU A 109 0.98 10.12 -21.80
CA GLU A 109 0.48 8.80 -21.45
C GLU A 109 -0.93 8.90 -20.84
N ALA A 110 -1.64 7.77 -20.81
CA ALA A 110 -2.93 7.68 -20.15
C ALA A 110 -2.76 7.94 -18.65
N GLU A 111 -3.68 8.71 -18.08
CA GLU A 111 -3.72 9.00 -16.65
C GLU A 111 -5.00 8.41 -16.07
N VAL A 112 -4.88 7.62 -15.01
CA VAL A 112 -6.00 7.01 -14.32
C VAL A 112 -6.00 7.43 -12.85
N PHE A 113 -7.17 7.79 -12.33
CA PHE A 113 -7.35 8.28 -10.98
C PHE A 113 -8.26 7.32 -10.21
N PHE A 114 -7.80 6.83 -9.06
CA PHE A 114 -8.52 5.82 -8.28
C PHE A 114 -9.05 6.39 -6.98
N GLN A 115 -10.27 5.99 -6.64
CA GLN A 115 -10.87 6.16 -5.32
C GLN A 115 -11.31 4.82 -4.78
N VAL A 116 -10.95 4.52 -3.54
CA VAL A 116 -11.45 3.35 -2.84
C VAL A 116 -12.94 3.50 -2.62
N PHE A 117 -13.69 2.43 -2.89
CA PHE A 117 -15.12 2.38 -2.64
C PHE A 117 -15.40 1.62 -1.34
N ASP A 118 -16.11 2.27 -0.43
CA ASP A 118 -16.53 1.69 0.84
C ASP A 118 -18.04 1.42 0.84
N LYS A 119 -18.45 0.30 1.46
CA LYS A 119 -19.87 -0.07 1.57
C LYS A 119 -20.69 0.99 2.30
N ARG A 120 -20.07 1.82 3.15
CA ARG A 120 -20.72 2.96 3.81
C ARG A 120 -21.14 4.07 2.85
N GLN A 121 -20.57 4.13 1.66
CA GLN A 121 -20.96 5.07 0.61
C GLN A 121 -22.26 4.63 -0.08
N VAL A 122 -22.67 3.38 0.06
CA VAL A 122 -23.94 2.88 -0.48
C VAL A 122 -25.09 3.44 0.35
N ILE A 123 -25.97 4.18 -0.31
CA ILE A 123 -27.17 4.75 0.29
C ILE A 123 -28.24 3.65 0.28
N ASN A 124 -28.46 3.03 1.44
CA ASN A 124 -29.53 2.06 1.61
C ASN A 124 -30.86 2.80 1.91
N ASN A 125 -31.72 2.88 0.90
CA ASN A 125 -32.98 3.62 0.99
C ASN A 125 -34.06 2.96 1.87
N GLU A 126 -33.86 1.72 2.32
CA GLU A 126 -34.85 1.02 3.17
C GLU A 126 -35.03 1.65 4.55
N LYS A 127 -34.10 2.51 5.01
CA LYS A 127 -34.12 3.12 6.35
C LYS A 127 -34.17 4.65 6.39
N ALA A 128 -34.82 5.26 5.39
CA ALA A 128 -35.17 6.69 5.32
C ALA A 128 -34.09 7.61 4.74
N PHE A 129 -34.37 8.16 3.56
CA PHE A 129 -33.84 9.44 3.14
C PHE A 129 -34.94 10.27 2.47
N LEU A 130 -35.21 11.42 3.06
CA LEU A 130 -36.03 12.49 2.51
C LEU A 130 -35.09 13.42 1.73
N GLN A 131 -35.19 13.48 0.39
CA GLN A 131 -34.47 14.47 -0.42
C GLN A 131 -35.43 15.58 -0.86
N MET A 132 -34.98 16.83 -0.77
CA MET A 132 -35.67 17.98 -1.37
C MET A 132 -35.44 17.93 -2.88
N LEU A 133 -36.42 17.39 -3.62
CA LEU A 133 -36.37 17.46 -5.08
C LEU A 133 -36.48 18.92 -5.52
N THR A 134 -35.82 19.24 -6.63
CA THR A 134 -35.80 20.53 -7.33
C THR A 134 -37.15 20.91 -7.95
N GLN A 135 -38.25 20.77 -7.19
CA GLN A 135 -39.52 21.41 -7.50
C GLN A 135 -39.72 22.62 -6.60
N PRO A 136 -40.30 23.72 -7.12
CA PRO A 136 -40.57 24.92 -6.33
C PRO A 136 -41.71 24.61 -5.35
N LYS A 137 -41.40 24.04 -4.17
CA LYS A 137 -42.34 23.90 -3.03
C LYS A 137 -41.79 23.26 -1.73
N ASN A 138 -40.48 23.14 -1.51
CA ASN A 138 -39.94 22.68 -0.22
C ASN A 138 -40.51 21.31 0.25
N ARG A 139 -40.77 20.40 -0.70
CA ARG A 139 -41.31 19.06 -0.40
C ARG A 139 -40.18 18.04 -0.45
N PHE A 140 -40.06 17.29 0.64
CA PHE A 140 -39.20 16.13 0.68
C PHE A 140 -39.87 14.94 -0.01
N SER A 141 -39.11 14.18 -0.78
CA SER A 141 -39.52 12.93 -1.41
C SER A 141 -38.58 11.81 -0.98
N VAL A 142 -39.13 10.59 -0.87
CA VAL A 142 -38.31 9.40 -0.63
C VAL A 142 -37.71 8.99 -1.97
N SER A 143 -36.38 9.00 -2.07
CA SER A 143 -35.72 8.39 -3.23
C SER A 143 -35.84 6.87 -3.12
N THR A 144 -36.44 6.24 -4.12
CA THR A 144 -36.59 4.78 -4.17
C THR A 144 -35.45 4.08 -4.90
N ARG A 145 -34.53 4.83 -5.52
CA ARG A 145 -33.43 4.28 -6.34
C ARG A 145 -32.13 4.21 -5.55
N PRO A 146 -31.48 3.03 -5.47
CA PRO A 146 -30.20 2.91 -4.78
C PRO A 146 -29.19 3.89 -5.40
N GLY A 147 -28.44 4.56 -4.54
CA GLY A 147 -27.38 5.48 -4.95
C GLY A 147 -26.14 5.25 -4.12
N PHE A 148 -25.03 5.85 -4.50
CA PHE A 148 -23.82 5.86 -3.69
C PHE A 148 -23.18 7.24 -3.72
N SER A 149 -22.50 7.60 -2.64
CA SER A 149 -21.71 8.82 -2.56
C SER A 149 -20.31 8.61 -3.13
N ILE A 150 -19.77 9.65 -3.75
CA ILE A 150 -18.39 9.69 -4.27
C ILE A 150 -17.50 10.35 -3.22
N SER A 151 -16.24 9.91 -3.12
CA SER A 151 -15.27 10.53 -2.21
C SER A 151 -14.66 11.76 -2.87
N ASP A 152 -14.19 12.70 -2.04
CA ASP A 152 -13.41 13.87 -2.45
C ASP A 152 -11.89 13.60 -2.51
N LYS A 153 -11.45 12.36 -2.28
CA LYS A 153 -10.04 12.00 -2.14
C LYS A 153 -9.63 10.91 -3.11
N LEU A 154 -8.53 11.13 -3.80
CA LEU A 154 -7.83 10.07 -4.53
C LEU A 154 -7.01 9.20 -3.58
N ASN A 155 -6.87 7.94 -3.96
CA ASN A 155 -6.05 6.96 -3.24
C ASN A 155 -4.81 6.54 -4.03
N ALA A 156 -4.89 6.57 -5.36
CA ALA A 156 -3.79 6.28 -6.26
C ALA A 156 -3.99 6.95 -7.62
N MET A 157 -2.92 7.01 -8.39
CA MET A 157 -2.90 7.37 -9.81
C MET A 157 -2.05 6.36 -10.59
N LEU A 158 -2.45 6.01 -11.80
CA LEU A 158 -1.65 5.23 -12.74
C LEU A 158 -1.38 6.11 -13.95
N ILE A 159 -0.10 6.41 -14.21
CA ILE A 159 0.34 7.26 -15.32
C ILE A 159 1.20 6.37 -16.22
N GLY A 160 0.66 5.97 -17.38
CA GLY A 160 1.26 4.91 -18.17
C GLY A 160 1.38 3.63 -17.34
N ASP A 161 2.60 3.13 -17.16
CA ASP A 161 2.90 1.98 -16.31
C ASP A 161 3.35 2.36 -14.88
N LYS A 162 3.34 3.64 -14.52
CA LYS A 162 3.79 4.09 -13.20
C LYS A 162 2.63 4.26 -12.23
N LEU A 163 2.59 3.44 -11.19
CA LEU A 163 1.60 3.54 -10.12
C LEU A 163 2.10 4.46 -9.01
N ILE A 164 1.30 5.46 -8.65
CA ILE A 164 1.58 6.48 -7.63
C ILE A 164 0.53 6.41 -6.52
N PHE A 165 0.95 6.40 -5.25
CA PHE A 165 0.01 6.33 -4.12
C PHE A 165 0.58 6.83 -2.79
N LYS A 166 -0.31 7.20 -1.85
CA LYS A 166 0.08 7.62 -0.48
C LYS A 166 -0.17 6.53 0.58
N SER A 167 -0.89 5.46 0.25
CA SER A 167 -1.20 4.39 1.22
C SER A 167 -1.29 3.02 0.57
N PHE A 168 -0.30 2.17 0.84
CA PHE A 168 -0.31 0.77 0.41
C PHE A 168 -1.57 0.02 0.87
N TYR A 169 -2.00 0.27 2.12
CA TYR A 169 -3.19 -0.36 2.68
C TYR A 169 -4.46 -0.05 1.88
N MET A 170 -4.56 1.16 1.31
CA MET A 170 -5.71 1.55 0.49
C MET A 170 -5.63 0.93 -0.90
N VAL A 171 -4.45 0.97 -1.55
CA VAL A 171 -4.26 0.46 -2.91
C VAL A 171 -4.48 -1.05 -3.01
N ARG A 172 -3.93 -1.81 -2.06
CA ARG A 172 -4.10 -3.28 -2.02
C ARG A 172 -5.56 -3.75 -1.87
N ARG A 173 -6.51 -2.83 -1.59
CA ARG A 173 -7.93 -3.18 -1.52
C ARG A 173 -8.52 -3.44 -2.91
N PHE A 174 -7.92 -2.91 -3.97
CA PHE A 174 -8.47 -2.97 -5.32
C PHE A 174 -7.45 -3.33 -6.41
N LEU A 175 -6.15 -3.12 -6.20
CA LEU A 175 -5.09 -3.63 -7.07
C LEU A 175 -4.39 -4.84 -6.45
N ASP A 176 -3.88 -5.72 -7.31
CA ASP A 176 -2.94 -6.74 -6.88
C ASP A 176 -1.58 -6.07 -6.60
N MET A 177 -1.12 -6.21 -5.38
CA MET A 177 0.13 -5.61 -4.89
C MET A 177 1.06 -6.68 -4.32
N ASP A 178 0.70 -7.95 -4.42
CA ASP A 178 1.42 -9.06 -3.77
C ASP A 178 2.82 -9.22 -4.38
N GLY A 179 2.95 -9.05 -5.70
CA GLY A 179 4.25 -9.06 -6.40
C GLY A 179 5.20 -7.93 -5.97
N TYR A 180 4.66 -6.84 -5.43
CA TYR A 180 5.42 -5.70 -4.93
C TYR A 180 5.65 -5.77 -3.40
N PHE A 181 5.19 -6.85 -2.78
CA PHE A 181 5.23 -7.10 -1.35
C PHE A 181 6.22 -8.21 -1.01
N THR A 182 7.49 -7.86 -0.84
CA THR A 182 8.51 -8.83 -0.42
C THR A 182 8.48 -9.03 1.10
N GLU A 183 7.41 -9.60 1.64
CA GLU A 183 7.46 -10.18 3.00
C GLU A 183 8.15 -11.54 2.96
N ALA A 184 8.91 -11.85 4.01
CA ALA A 184 9.51 -13.17 4.16
C ALA A 184 8.42 -14.25 4.18
N THR A 185 8.52 -15.18 3.23
CA THR A 185 7.74 -16.43 3.18
C THR A 185 8.08 -17.32 4.37
N ARG A 186 7.38 -18.44 4.52
CA ARG A 186 7.69 -19.40 5.59
C ARG A 186 9.12 -19.94 5.40
N GLU A 187 9.47 -20.22 4.16
CA GLU A 187 10.76 -20.72 3.71
C GLU A 187 11.87 -19.69 3.97
N ASP A 188 11.61 -18.40 3.72
CA ASP A 188 12.56 -17.31 4.02
C ASP A 188 12.82 -17.17 5.52
N LEU A 189 11.79 -17.27 6.36
CA LEU A 189 11.95 -17.24 7.81
C LEU A 189 12.76 -18.45 8.31
N GLU A 190 12.49 -19.64 7.77
CA GLU A 190 13.25 -20.85 8.09
C GLU A 190 14.72 -20.68 7.70
N SER A 191 14.99 -20.22 6.47
CA SER A 191 16.35 -19.93 5.99
C SER A 191 17.05 -18.88 6.85
N PHE A 192 16.35 -17.83 7.27
CA PHE A 192 16.89 -16.79 8.15
C PHE A 192 17.31 -17.36 9.50
N THR A 193 16.44 -18.16 10.15
CA THR A 193 16.77 -18.76 11.46
C THR A 193 17.90 -19.79 11.40
N GLN A 194 18.11 -20.40 10.23
CA GLN A 194 19.15 -21.40 9.98
C GLN A 194 20.47 -20.78 9.48
N HIS A 195 20.51 -19.46 9.27
CA HIS A 195 21.71 -18.77 8.82
C HIS A 195 22.87 -19.02 9.79
N ASP A 196 24.08 -19.24 9.25
CA ASP A 196 25.24 -19.69 10.03
C ASP A 196 25.63 -18.73 11.17
N ILE A 197 25.34 -17.45 11.01
CA ILE A 197 25.58 -16.40 12.02
C ILE A 197 24.72 -16.58 13.28
N PHE A 198 23.58 -17.27 13.19
CA PHE A 198 22.63 -17.41 14.28
C PHE A 198 22.75 -18.75 15.00
N HIS A 199 22.42 -18.71 16.29
CA HIS A 199 22.03 -19.86 17.07
C HIS A 199 20.59 -19.68 17.53
N MET A 200 19.77 -20.69 17.28
CA MET A 200 18.41 -20.78 17.75
C MET A 200 18.12 -22.19 18.27
N GLU A 201 17.50 -22.27 19.43
CA GLU A 201 17.13 -23.56 20.04
C GLU A 201 15.75 -24.05 19.57
N ASP A 202 14.84 -23.14 19.22
CA ASP A 202 13.47 -23.47 18.81
C ASP A 202 12.99 -22.61 17.64
N THR A 203 13.18 -23.11 16.43
CA THR A 203 12.68 -22.48 15.20
C THR A 203 11.16 -22.44 15.16
N ALA A 204 10.45 -23.42 15.72
CA ALA A 204 8.98 -23.46 15.65
C ALA A 204 8.36 -22.28 16.42
N SER A 205 8.89 -21.98 17.61
CA SER A 205 8.49 -20.81 18.39
C SER A 205 8.70 -19.48 17.64
N PHE A 206 9.77 -19.34 16.85
CA PHE A 206 9.98 -18.14 16.04
C PHE A 206 8.88 -17.94 15.01
N MET A 207 8.51 -19.03 14.32
CA MET A 207 7.52 -19.01 13.24
C MET A 207 6.14 -18.58 13.75
N GLU A 208 5.77 -18.99 14.97
CA GLU A 208 4.52 -18.56 15.61
C GLU A 208 4.54 -17.09 16.03
N LEU A 209 5.70 -16.56 16.43
CA LEU A 209 5.86 -15.17 16.86
C LEU A 209 6.01 -14.18 15.71
N ALA A 210 6.38 -14.65 14.51
CA ALA A 210 6.68 -13.88 13.31
C ALA A 210 5.43 -13.21 12.72
N ASP A 211 5.11 -12.01 13.23
CA ASP A 211 4.12 -11.12 12.63
C ASP A 211 4.64 -10.42 11.36
N SER A 212 3.76 -9.70 10.66
CA SER A 212 4.10 -8.93 9.46
C SER A 212 5.31 -8.00 9.68
N SER A 213 5.47 -7.40 10.86
CA SER A 213 6.63 -6.54 11.16
C SER A 213 7.94 -7.33 11.23
N ILE A 214 7.92 -8.55 11.79
CA ILE A 214 9.09 -9.44 11.82
C ILE A 214 9.41 -9.93 10.41
N LYS A 215 8.41 -10.39 9.65
CA LYS A 215 8.60 -10.88 8.27
C LYS A 215 9.24 -9.84 7.35
N LYS A 216 8.80 -8.58 7.46
CA LYS A 216 9.40 -7.46 6.72
C LYS A 216 10.86 -7.25 7.08
N LYS A 217 11.19 -7.22 8.38
CA LYS A 217 12.58 -7.04 8.84
C LYS A 217 13.47 -8.19 8.36
N VAL A 218 13.00 -9.43 8.44
CA VAL A 218 13.75 -10.59 7.95
C VAL A 218 14.05 -10.47 6.46
N SER A 219 13.06 -10.10 5.65
CA SER A 219 13.26 -9.86 4.20
C SER A 219 14.34 -8.81 3.94
N LEU A 220 14.27 -7.65 4.61
CA LEU A 220 15.27 -6.59 4.48
C LEU A 220 16.68 -7.04 4.88
N ILE A 221 16.79 -7.70 6.04
CA ILE A 221 18.08 -8.14 6.58
C ILE A 221 18.72 -9.15 5.64
N SER A 222 17.93 -10.12 5.15
CA SER A 222 18.41 -11.16 4.24
C SER A 222 18.90 -10.57 2.91
N ASN A 223 18.22 -9.53 2.41
CA ASN A 223 18.60 -8.85 1.17
C ASN A 223 19.73 -7.82 1.33
N SER A 224 20.03 -7.39 2.56
CA SER A 224 21.02 -6.34 2.81
C SER A 224 22.48 -6.80 2.81
N GLY A 225 22.72 -8.12 2.89
CA GLY A 225 24.06 -8.69 3.06
C GLY A 225 24.67 -8.47 4.46
N ILE A 226 23.93 -7.89 5.43
CA ILE A 226 24.44 -7.66 6.78
C ILE A 226 24.80 -8.97 7.51
N LEU A 227 24.15 -10.08 7.15
CA LEU A 227 24.40 -11.40 7.74
C LEU A 227 25.74 -12.00 7.31
N ASP A 228 26.37 -11.47 6.26
CA ASP A 228 27.72 -11.85 5.82
C ASP A 228 28.81 -11.06 6.55
N THR A 229 28.43 -10.12 7.43
CA THR A 229 29.36 -9.32 8.22
C THR A 229 29.92 -10.13 9.39
N ASP A 230 31.20 -9.91 9.70
CA ASP A 230 31.85 -10.54 10.84
C ASP A 230 31.14 -10.22 12.17
N ILE A 231 30.96 -11.24 13.01
CA ILE A 231 30.31 -11.13 14.32
C ILE A 231 31.06 -10.16 15.22
N ASP A 232 32.39 -10.12 15.15
CA ASP A 232 33.20 -9.20 15.97
C ASP A 232 32.89 -7.74 15.62
N ARG A 233 32.64 -7.44 14.33
CA ARG A 233 32.21 -6.13 13.88
C ARG A 233 30.80 -5.81 14.36
N LEU A 234 29.86 -6.75 14.27
CA LEU A 234 28.51 -6.57 14.77
C LEU A 234 28.49 -6.32 16.29
N GLN A 235 29.31 -7.05 17.05
CA GLN A 235 29.45 -6.83 18.49
C GLN A 235 29.96 -5.41 18.78
N THR A 236 31.00 -4.97 18.07
CA THR A 236 31.56 -3.61 18.23
C THR A 236 30.48 -2.55 17.95
N CYS A 237 29.69 -2.73 16.89
CA CYS A 237 28.59 -1.82 16.57
C CYS A 237 27.48 -1.83 17.63
N ALA A 238 27.15 -3.00 18.20
CA ALA A 238 26.17 -3.12 19.27
C ALA A 238 26.63 -2.35 20.54
N GLU A 239 27.91 -2.46 20.90
CA GLU A 239 28.51 -1.72 22.03
C GLU A 239 28.44 -0.20 21.81
N MET A 240 28.68 0.29 20.59
CA MET A 240 28.61 1.72 20.26
C MET A 240 27.22 2.36 20.49
N ILE A 241 26.15 1.56 20.42
CA ILE A 241 24.77 2.01 20.64
C ILE A 241 24.20 1.54 21.99
N ASN A 242 25.05 1.01 22.88
CA ASN A 242 24.65 0.42 24.17
C ASN A 242 23.60 -0.69 24.04
N TYR A 243 23.68 -1.49 22.98
CA TYR A 243 22.84 -2.67 22.77
C TYR A 243 23.59 -3.93 23.20
N ASP A 244 23.00 -4.70 24.11
CA ASP A 244 23.56 -5.98 24.57
C ASP A 244 23.24 -7.10 23.57
N LEU A 245 24.17 -7.35 22.65
CA LEU A 245 24.04 -8.39 21.64
C LEU A 245 24.45 -9.75 22.25
N ASN A 246 23.47 -10.63 22.44
CA ASN A 246 23.70 -11.96 23.01
C ASN A 246 24.45 -12.87 22.03
N ILE A 247 25.67 -13.27 22.39
CA ILE A 247 26.54 -14.15 21.61
C ILE A 247 26.88 -15.39 22.42
N THR A 248 26.79 -16.56 21.79
CA THR A 248 27.20 -17.85 22.35
C THR A 248 28.30 -18.48 21.49
N VAL A 249 29.00 -19.49 22.02
CA VAL A 249 29.99 -20.27 21.29
C VAL A 249 29.50 -21.71 21.13
N ILE A 250 29.33 -22.14 19.89
CA ILE A 250 28.86 -23.49 19.55
C ILE A 250 29.85 -24.11 18.58
N SER A 251 30.37 -25.28 18.93
CA SER A 251 31.35 -26.00 18.10
C SER A 251 32.52 -25.10 17.67
N ASN A 252 33.09 -24.34 18.62
CA ASN A 252 34.15 -23.36 18.43
C ASN A 252 33.83 -22.18 17.49
N THR A 253 32.55 -21.95 17.16
CA THR A 253 32.10 -20.84 16.34
C THR A 253 31.22 -19.90 17.17
N ARG A 254 31.50 -18.60 17.14
CA ARG A 254 30.65 -17.58 17.78
C ARG A 254 29.35 -17.46 16.97
N LYS A 255 28.21 -17.34 17.63
CA LYS A 255 26.89 -17.19 17.00
C LYS A 255 26.01 -16.24 17.80
N ILE A 256 25.22 -15.43 17.11
CA ILE A 256 24.23 -14.53 17.71
C ILE A 256 23.01 -15.37 18.14
N VAL A 257 22.59 -15.25 19.39
CA VAL A 257 21.43 -15.98 19.90
C VAL A 257 20.14 -15.26 19.50
N ILE A 258 19.25 -15.93 18.77
CA ILE A 258 17.91 -15.40 18.50
C ILE A 258 17.08 -15.47 19.79
N PRO A 259 16.55 -14.33 20.32
CA PRO A 259 15.77 -14.33 21.54
C PRO A 259 14.47 -15.12 21.43
N ARG A 260 13.93 -15.58 22.57
CA ARG A 260 12.63 -16.27 22.62
C ARG A 260 11.44 -15.32 22.75
N GLU A 261 11.67 -14.11 23.26
CA GLU A 261 10.61 -13.13 23.46
C GLU A 261 10.43 -12.23 22.24
N LYS A 262 9.18 -12.06 21.80
CA LYS A 262 8.82 -11.23 20.63
C LYS A 262 9.40 -9.81 20.68
N LYS A 263 9.43 -9.19 21.86
CA LYS A 263 9.98 -7.84 22.05
C LYS A 263 11.49 -7.81 21.78
N GLU A 264 12.22 -8.79 22.28
CA GLU A 264 13.67 -8.88 22.12
C GLU A 264 14.06 -9.31 20.70
N ILE A 265 13.27 -10.18 20.05
CA ILE A 265 13.39 -10.47 18.62
C ILE A 265 13.33 -9.17 17.80
N LYS A 266 12.31 -8.32 18.05
CA LYS A 266 12.18 -7.03 17.34
C LYS A 266 13.37 -6.11 17.57
N LYS A 267 13.96 -6.09 18.77
CA LYS A 267 15.19 -5.31 19.02
C LYS A 267 16.37 -5.85 18.23
N LEU A 268 16.59 -7.16 18.22
CA LEU A 268 17.67 -7.78 17.41
C LEU A 268 17.49 -7.44 15.93
N LEU A 269 16.29 -7.62 15.40
CA LEU A 269 15.99 -7.30 13.99
C LEU A 269 16.17 -5.81 13.69
N ASN A 270 15.77 -4.92 14.61
CA ASN A 270 16.00 -3.48 14.46
C ASN A 270 17.50 -3.15 14.48
N PHE A 271 18.30 -3.83 15.29
CA PHE A 271 19.75 -3.66 15.28
C PHE A 271 20.38 -4.12 13.96
N LEU A 272 20.06 -5.33 13.51
CA LEU A 272 20.61 -5.89 12.26
C LEU A 272 20.18 -5.10 11.02
N ASP A 273 18.96 -4.59 11.02
CA ASP A 273 18.46 -3.71 9.97
C ASP A 273 19.09 -2.30 10.07
N GLN A 274 19.87 -1.95 11.11
CA GLN A 274 20.43 -0.61 11.33
C GLN A 274 19.37 0.47 11.66
N GLY A 275 18.31 0.07 12.37
CA GLY A 275 17.29 0.99 12.89
C GLY A 275 17.73 1.82 14.09
N TYR A 276 18.79 1.43 14.78
CA TYR A 276 19.43 2.20 15.85
C TYR A 276 20.64 2.95 15.31
N PHE A 277 20.78 4.22 15.67
CA PHE A 277 21.91 5.06 15.25
C PHE A 277 22.15 6.16 16.27
N ASN A 278 23.36 6.74 16.27
CA ASN A 278 23.64 7.97 17.02
C ASN A 278 23.54 9.17 16.09
N THR A 279 22.99 10.29 16.57
CA THR A 279 22.99 11.55 15.82
C THR A 279 24.41 12.08 15.65
N ILE A 280 24.70 12.74 14.51
CA ILE A 280 26.06 13.24 14.22
C ILE A 280 26.48 14.37 15.18
N ILE A 281 25.54 15.24 15.58
CA ILE A 281 25.84 16.44 16.38
C ILE A 281 25.86 16.15 17.88
N THR A 282 24.82 15.49 18.41
CA THR A 282 24.67 15.26 19.86
C THR A 282 25.18 13.89 20.30
N ASN A 283 25.48 12.99 19.37
CA ASN A 283 25.83 11.58 19.64
C ASN A 283 24.78 10.89 20.53
N GLU A 284 23.52 11.28 20.38
CA GLU A 284 22.40 10.71 21.14
C GLU A 284 21.85 9.47 20.41
N PRO A 285 21.55 8.38 21.14
CA PRO A 285 20.99 7.18 20.54
C PRO A 285 19.54 7.42 20.12
N MET A 286 19.27 7.16 18.84
CA MET A 286 18.00 7.34 18.18
C MET A 286 17.52 6.02 17.57
N PHE A 287 16.21 5.96 17.33
CA PHE A 287 15.57 4.85 16.66
C PHE A 287 14.74 5.36 15.49
N THR A 288 14.89 4.74 14.31
CA THR A 288 14.09 5.06 13.13
C THR A 288 13.27 3.86 12.66
N ASN A 289 12.03 4.15 12.26
CA ASN A 289 11.12 3.18 11.66
C ASN A 289 11.30 3.07 10.13
N SER A 290 11.91 4.08 9.50
CA SER A 290 12.03 4.22 8.05
C SER A 290 13.44 4.66 7.69
N LYS A 291 14.04 4.06 6.67
CA LYS A 291 15.35 4.48 6.15
C LYS A 291 15.31 4.56 4.64
N ARG A 292 16.06 5.51 4.10
CA ARG A 292 16.35 5.65 2.68
C ARG A 292 17.84 5.97 2.53
N PRO A 293 18.53 5.43 1.52
CA PRO A 293 19.84 5.91 1.15
C PRO A 293 19.79 7.43 0.92
N SER A 294 20.72 8.16 1.50
CA SER A 294 20.87 9.60 1.24
C SER A 294 21.59 9.80 -0.10
N GLN A 295 21.24 10.86 -0.83
CA GLN A 295 21.92 11.29 -2.07
C GLN A 295 22.99 12.39 -1.83
N LEU A 296 23.44 12.56 -0.58
CA LEU A 296 24.49 13.53 -0.21
C LEU A 296 25.81 13.29 -0.93
#